data_AF-A0A2V5L658-F1
#
_entry.id   AF-A0A2V5L658-F1
#
_cell.length_a   1.000
_cell.length_b   1.000
_cell.length_c   1.000
_cell.angle_alpha   90.00
_cell.angle_beta   90.00
_cell.angle_gamma   90.00
#
_symmetry.space_group_name_H-M   'P 1'
#
loop_
_entity.id
_entity.type
_entity.pdbx_description
1 polymer ?
#
loop_
_entity_poly.entity_id
_entity_poly.type
_entity_poly.pdbx_seq_one_letter_code
_entity_poly.pdbx_strand_id
1 'polypeptide(L)'
;MTSIWDLANPQLRDITVYEPGKPIEETARELGTEPDAIIKLASNENPLGPSPKATEAMRAALSNAHLYPDGSGFYLCKAVAAKLGLAPENIILGNGSNEVIEFLGHAFLNPGDDVIIFQYAFIIYKLLATSFAARTIELPTPNFQ
;
A
#
# COMPACT_ATOMS: atom_id res chain seq x y z
N MET A 1 29.24 -18.13 -12.52
CA MET A 1 27.91 -17.62 -12.88
C MET A 1 27.74 -16.29 -12.18
N THR A 2 27.32 -15.25 -12.89
CA THR A 2 27.01 -13.94 -12.28
C THR A 2 25.75 -14.08 -11.44
N SER A 3 25.77 -13.60 -10.20
CA SER A 3 24.58 -13.61 -9.34
C SER A 3 23.61 -12.54 -9.83
N ILE A 4 22.29 -12.77 -9.72
CA ILE A 4 21.30 -11.71 -10.00
C ILE A 4 21.55 -10.47 -9.12
N TRP A 5 22.11 -10.69 -7.92
CA TRP A 5 22.47 -9.63 -7.00
C TRP A 5 23.58 -8.72 -7.53
N ASP A 6 24.43 -9.18 -8.46
CA ASP A 6 25.49 -8.36 -9.06
C ASP A 6 24.93 -7.39 -10.13
N LEU A 7 23.68 -7.60 -10.57
CA LEU A 7 22.99 -6.75 -11.54
C LEU A 7 21.92 -5.87 -10.88
N ALA A 8 21.37 -6.32 -9.75
CA ALA A 8 20.36 -5.57 -9.00
C ALA A 8 20.96 -4.31 -8.35
N ASN A 9 20.11 -3.30 -8.18
CA ASN A 9 20.43 -2.11 -7.40
C ASN A 9 20.96 -2.51 -6.00
N PRO A 10 22.15 -2.05 -5.58
CA PRO A 10 22.87 -2.59 -4.43
C PRO A 10 22.09 -2.44 -3.11
N GLN A 11 21.35 -1.35 -2.95
CA GLN A 11 20.54 -1.06 -1.77
C GLN A 11 19.41 -2.09 -1.53
N LEU A 12 18.99 -2.81 -2.58
CA LEU A 12 17.95 -3.84 -2.45
C LEU A 12 18.45 -5.09 -1.73
N ARG A 13 19.76 -5.25 -1.53
CA ARG A 13 20.31 -6.35 -0.73
C ARG A 13 19.99 -6.19 0.76
N ASP A 14 19.80 -4.95 1.20
CA ASP A 14 19.57 -4.61 2.60
C ASP A 14 18.06 -4.46 2.93
N ILE A 15 17.18 -4.62 1.93
CA ILE A 15 15.74 -4.52 2.15
C ILE A 15 15.24 -5.78 2.88
N THR A 16 14.63 -5.58 4.04
CA THR A 16 13.97 -6.69 4.75
C THR A 16 12.63 -6.99 4.07
N VAL A 17 12.32 -8.28 3.93
CA VAL A 17 11.03 -8.70 3.37
C VAL A 17 9.90 -8.19 4.26
N TYR A 18 8.91 -7.54 3.64
CA TYR A 18 7.70 -7.14 4.35
C TYR A 18 6.88 -8.39 4.70
N GLU A 19 6.57 -8.55 5.99
CA GLU A 19 5.68 -9.59 6.48
C GLU A 19 4.26 -9.01 6.62
N PRO A 20 3.34 -9.30 5.67
CA PRO A 20 1.95 -8.86 5.79
C PRO A 20 1.24 -9.60 6.92
N GLY A 21 0.09 -9.05 7.36
CA GLY A 21 -0.77 -9.73 8.33
C GLY A 21 -1.18 -11.13 7.84
N LYS A 22 -1.08 -12.13 8.72
CA LYS A 22 -1.31 -13.53 8.35
C LYS A 22 -2.72 -13.76 7.79
N PRO A 23 -2.87 -14.56 6.72
CA PRO A 23 -4.17 -15.03 6.25
C PRO A 23 -4.92 -15.84 7.31
N ILE A 24 -6.25 -15.88 7.17
CA ILE A 24 -7.14 -16.66 8.05
C ILE A 24 -6.79 -18.14 7.97
N GLU A 25 -6.64 -18.65 6.75
CA GLU A 25 -6.41 -20.06 6.47
C GLU A 25 -5.03 -20.51 6.96
N GLU A 26 -4.04 -19.62 6.91
CA GLU A 26 -2.70 -19.89 7.44
C GLU A 26 -2.72 -19.99 8.96
N THR A 27 -3.36 -19.01 9.60
CA THR A 27 -3.54 -18.98 11.06
C THR A 27 -4.30 -20.22 11.54
N ALA A 28 -5.35 -20.63 10.83
CA ALA A 28 -6.14 -21.82 11.15
C ALA A 28 -5.29 -23.11 11.09
N ARG A 29 -4.47 -23.27 10.04
CA ARG A 29 -3.55 -24.42 9.91
C ARG A 29 -2.53 -24.48 11.05
N GLU A 30 -1.92 -23.35 11.42
CA GLU A 30 -0.94 -23.30 12.52
C GLU A 30 -1.54 -23.66 13.87
N LEU A 31 -2.79 -23.22 14.12
CA LEU A 31 -3.49 -23.45 15.38
C LEU A 31 -4.24 -24.79 15.44
N GLY A 32 -4.30 -25.54 14.34
CA GLY A 32 -5.05 -26.80 14.26
C GLY A 32 -6.56 -26.60 14.43
N THR A 33 -7.10 -25.50 13.92
CA THR A 33 -8.53 -25.16 14.00
C THR A 33 -9.13 -24.92 12.63
N GLU A 34 -10.45 -24.82 12.56
CA GLU A 34 -11.16 -24.50 11.32
C GLU A 34 -11.04 -23.00 11.01
N PRO A 35 -10.93 -22.58 9.73
CA PRO A 35 -10.87 -21.18 9.34
C PRO A 35 -12.01 -20.31 9.91
N ASP A 36 -13.22 -20.86 10.01
CA ASP A 36 -14.40 -20.16 10.53
C ASP A 36 -14.31 -19.85 12.03
N ALA A 37 -13.41 -20.50 12.77
CA ALA A 37 -13.14 -20.20 14.17
C ALA A 37 -12.21 -19.00 14.37
N ILE A 38 -11.57 -18.51 13.30
CA ILE A 38 -10.63 -17.39 13.36
C ILE A 38 -11.39 -16.07 13.26
N ILE A 39 -11.26 -15.24 14.30
CA ILE A 39 -11.75 -13.87 14.31
C ILE A 39 -10.61 -12.95 13.88
N LYS A 40 -10.67 -12.39 12.66
CA LYS A 40 -9.62 -11.53 12.12
C LYS A 40 -9.78 -10.07 12.57
N LEU A 41 -8.81 -9.59 13.36
CA LEU A 41 -8.75 -8.20 13.88
C LEU A 41 -7.36 -7.56 13.71
N ALA A 42 -6.58 -8.01 12.73
CA ALA A 42 -5.15 -7.71 12.64
C ALA A 42 -4.74 -6.72 11.53
N SER A 43 -5.65 -6.35 10.62
CA SER A 43 -5.31 -5.61 9.38
C SER A 43 -6.10 -4.33 9.16
N ASN A 44 -6.79 -3.80 10.18
CA ASN A 44 -7.66 -2.62 10.08
C ASN A 44 -8.76 -2.74 9.00
N GLU A 45 -9.17 -3.97 8.67
CA GLU A 45 -10.24 -4.26 7.72
C GLU A 45 -11.59 -3.78 8.28
N ASN A 46 -12.49 -3.35 7.40
CA ASN A 46 -13.83 -2.94 7.82
C ASN A 46 -14.71 -4.19 8.05
N PRO A 47 -15.17 -4.48 9.28
CA PRO A 47 -15.94 -5.68 9.58
C PRO A 47 -17.34 -5.69 8.93
N LEU A 48 -17.83 -4.55 8.44
CA LEU A 48 -19.10 -4.44 7.73
C LEU A 48 -19.00 -4.85 6.26
N GLY A 49 -17.78 -5.05 5.75
CA GLY A 49 -17.54 -5.27 4.33
C GLY A 49 -17.75 -4.01 3.47
N PRO A 50 -17.77 -4.16 2.13
CA PRO A 50 -17.96 -3.04 1.21
C PRO A 50 -19.39 -2.50 1.26
N SER A 51 -19.56 -1.24 0.89
CA SER A 51 -20.88 -0.62 0.70
C SER A 51 -21.76 -1.45 -0.27
N PRO A 52 -23.06 -1.66 0.01
CA PRO A 52 -23.97 -2.35 -0.91
C PRO A 52 -23.99 -1.73 -2.32
N LYS A 53 -23.87 -0.39 -2.42
CA LYS A 53 -23.78 0.32 -3.69
C LYS A 53 -22.49 0.00 -4.46
N ALA A 54 -21.38 -0.20 -3.75
CA ALA A 54 -20.11 -0.58 -4.34
C ALA A 54 -20.17 -2.02 -4.85
N THR A 55 -20.76 -2.93 -4.08
CA THR A 55 -20.98 -4.33 -4.49
C THR A 55 -21.81 -4.42 -5.77
N GLU A 56 -22.89 -3.65 -5.88
CA GLU A 56 -23.71 -3.60 -7.09
C GLU A 56 -22.92 -3.07 -8.30
N ALA A 57 -22.18 -1.97 -8.12
CA ALA A 57 -21.35 -1.40 -9.19
C ALA A 57 -20.26 -2.38 -9.66
N MET A 58 -19.62 -3.10 -8.73
CA MET A 58 -18.63 -4.13 -9.06
C MET A 58 -19.26 -5.26 -9.88
N ARG A 59 -20.44 -5.76 -9.49
CA ARG A 59 -21.15 -6.81 -10.25
C ARG A 59 -21.50 -6.37 -11.66
N ALA A 60 -21.99 -5.14 -11.82
CA ALA A 60 -22.31 -4.59 -13.14
C ALA A 60 -21.05 -4.47 -14.04
N ALA A 61 -19.91 -4.06 -13.45
CA ALA A 61 -18.65 -3.88 -14.16
C ALA A 61 -18.05 -5.20 -14.69
N LEU A 62 -18.34 -6.35 -14.05
CA LEU A 62 -17.77 -7.66 -14.44
C LEU A 62 -18.07 -8.02 -15.90
N SER A 63 -19.21 -7.60 -16.44
CA SER A 63 -19.58 -7.85 -17.85
C SER A 63 -18.59 -7.24 -18.86
N ASN A 64 -17.88 -6.18 -18.46
CA ASN A 64 -16.93 -5.44 -19.29
C ASN A 64 -15.47 -5.65 -18.87
N ALA A 65 -15.18 -6.60 -17.97
CA ALA A 65 -13.83 -6.79 -17.42
C ALA A 65 -12.75 -7.21 -18.45
N HIS A 66 -13.16 -7.58 -19.67
CA HIS A 66 -12.27 -7.88 -20.80
C HIS A 66 -11.74 -6.63 -21.51
N LEU A 67 -12.29 -5.45 -21.20
CA LEU A 67 -11.88 -4.17 -21.76
C LEU A 67 -10.94 -3.45 -20.78
N TYR A 68 -9.98 -2.71 -21.32
CA TYR A 68 -9.19 -1.80 -20.51
C TYR A 68 -10.09 -0.74 -19.84
N PRO A 69 -9.81 -0.36 -18.59
CA PRO A 69 -10.55 0.70 -17.92
C PRO A 69 -10.23 2.06 -18.54
N ASP A 70 -10.96 3.09 -18.11
CA ASP A 70 -10.54 4.48 -18.27
C ASP A 70 -9.20 4.68 -17.55
N GLY A 71 -8.11 4.74 -18.32
CA GLY A 71 -6.75 4.83 -17.79
C GLY A 71 -6.46 6.12 -17.02
N SER A 72 -7.27 7.16 -17.20
CA SER A 72 -7.14 8.42 -16.45
C SER A 72 -8.00 8.46 -15.18
N GLY A 73 -8.93 7.51 -15.04
CA GLY A 73 -9.94 7.50 -13.98
C GLY A 73 -10.76 8.80 -13.92
N PHE A 74 -11.03 9.43 -15.07
CA PHE A 74 -11.67 10.73 -15.22
C PHE A 74 -12.91 10.90 -14.33
N TYR A 75 -13.81 9.92 -14.37
CA TYR A 75 -15.05 9.96 -13.59
C TYR A 75 -14.81 9.87 -12.08
N LEU A 76 -13.85 9.04 -11.65
CA LEU A 76 -13.49 8.89 -10.25
C LEU A 76 -12.80 10.15 -9.72
N CYS A 77 -11.82 10.68 -10.45
CA CYS A 77 -11.14 11.93 -10.09
C CYS A 77 -12.13 13.08 -9.92
N LYS A 78 -13.05 13.25 -10.87
CA LYS A 78 -14.09 14.29 -10.81
C LYS A 78 -15.00 14.13 -9.59
N ALA A 79 -15.42 12.90 -9.28
CA ALA A 79 -16.30 12.62 -8.15
C ALA A 79 -15.60 12.87 -6.80
N VAL A 80 -14.35 12.43 -6.66
CA VAL A 80 -13.53 12.66 -5.45
C VAL A 80 -13.25 14.14 -5.27
N ALA A 81 -12.84 14.85 -6.33
CA ALA A 81 -12.58 16.29 -6.29
C ALA A 81 -13.82 17.08 -5.85
N ALA A 82 -14.99 16.80 -6.44
CA ALA A 82 -16.25 17.43 -6.04
C ALA A 82 -16.62 17.14 -4.58
N LYS A 83 -16.38 15.91 -4.10
CA LYS A 83 -16.64 15.52 -2.70
C LYS A 83 -15.73 16.27 -1.71
N LEU A 84 -14.49 16.55 -2.09
CA LEU A 84 -13.50 17.23 -1.26
C LEU A 84 -13.49 18.76 -1.44
N GLY A 85 -14.22 19.29 -2.43
CA GLY A 85 -14.18 20.72 -2.76
C GLY A 85 -12.87 21.16 -3.43
N LEU A 86 -12.23 20.26 -4.18
CA LEU A 86 -10.97 20.47 -4.88
C LEU A 86 -11.17 20.51 -6.40
N ALA A 87 -10.15 20.98 -7.13
CA ALA A 87 -10.11 20.84 -8.58
C ALA A 87 -9.64 19.41 -8.96
N PRO A 88 -10.12 18.83 -10.08
CA PRO A 88 -9.70 17.48 -10.51
C PRO A 88 -8.19 17.31 -10.66
N GLU A 89 -7.46 18.38 -11.00
CA GLU A 89 -6.01 18.41 -11.17
C GLU A 89 -5.26 18.22 -9.84
N ASN A 90 -5.95 18.32 -8.70
CA ASN A 90 -5.41 18.01 -7.37
C ASN A 90 -5.57 16.55 -6.97
N ILE A 91 -6.16 15.69 -7.82
CA ILE A 91 -6.40 14.28 -7.52
C ILE A 91 -5.48 13.42 -8.39
N ILE A 92 -4.72 12.54 -7.73
CA ILE A 92 -3.99 11.44 -8.37
C ILE A 92 -4.59 10.12 -7.88
N LEU A 93 -4.70 9.14 -8.78
CA LEU A 93 -5.13 7.79 -8.45
C LEU A 93 -3.90 6.88 -8.40
N GLY A 94 -3.95 5.92 -7.47
CA GLY A 94 -3.03 4.78 -7.46
C GLY A 94 -3.79 3.51 -7.07
N ASN A 95 -3.19 2.36 -7.33
CA ASN A 95 -3.68 1.05 -6.93
C ASN A 95 -3.44 0.81 -5.43
N GLY A 96 -4.14 1.60 -4.61
CA GLY A 96 -3.87 1.76 -3.18
C GLY A 96 -2.92 2.92 -2.91
N SER A 97 -2.99 3.48 -1.69
CA SER A 97 -2.18 4.65 -1.29
C SER A 97 -0.68 4.37 -1.27
N ASN A 98 -0.26 3.11 -1.18
CA ASN A 98 1.16 2.74 -1.22
C ASN A 98 1.80 3.10 -2.57
N GLU A 99 1.08 2.93 -3.69
CA GLU A 99 1.60 3.31 -5.00
C GLU A 99 1.74 4.85 -5.11
N VAL A 100 0.79 5.60 -4.53
CA VAL A 100 0.90 7.06 -4.47
C VAL A 100 2.11 7.50 -3.62
N ILE A 101 2.38 6.80 -2.51
CA ILE A 101 3.60 7.00 -1.70
C ILE A 101 4.86 6.70 -2.52
N GLU A 102 4.85 5.65 -3.34
CA GLU A 102 5.95 5.30 -4.24
C GLU A 102 6.19 6.35 -5.33
N PHE A 103 5.13 6.95 -5.89
CA PHE A 103 5.26 8.08 -6.81
C PHE A 103 6.00 9.27 -6.18
N LEU A 104 5.80 9.52 -4.87
CA LEU A 104 6.57 10.54 -4.15
C LEU A 104 8.06 10.17 -4.10
N GLY A 105 8.37 8.88 -3.90
CA GLY A 105 9.73 8.36 -3.98
C GLY A 105 10.38 8.67 -5.33
N HIS A 106 9.72 8.30 -6.42
CA HIS A 106 10.20 8.57 -7.78
C HIS A 106 10.34 10.06 -8.12
N ALA A 107 9.44 10.89 -7.60
CA ALA A 107 9.43 12.32 -7.90
C ALA A 107 10.48 13.11 -7.11
N PHE A 108 10.81 12.68 -5.89
CA PHE A 108 11.54 13.53 -4.94
C PHE A 108 12.78 12.90 -4.30
N LEU A 109 12.96 11.57 -4.31
CA LEU A 109 14.09 10.94 -3.62
C LEU A 109 15.27 10.67 -4.55
N ASN A 110 16.45 11.05 -4.09
CA ASN A 110 17.75 10.67 -4.64
C ASN A 110 18.53 9.82 -3.63
N PRO A 111 19.53 9.04 -4.10
CA PRO A 111 20.46 8.35 -3.21
C PRO A 111 21.11 9.32 -2.21
N GLY A 112 21.05 8.98 -0.92
CA GLY A 112 21.59 9.78 0.17
C GLY A 112 20.64 10.81 0.78
N ASP A 113 19.45 11.02 0.21
CA ASP A 113 18.42 11.86 0.83
C ASP A 113 17.92 11.26 2.15
N ASP A 114 17.33 12.11 3.00
CA ASP A 114 16.80 11.71 4.30
C ASP A 114 15.26 11.65 4.29
N VAL A 115 14.70 10.52 4.71
CA VAL A 115 13.27 10.31 4.96
C VAL A 115 13.04 10.25 6.47
N ILE A 116 12.35 11.25 7.01
CA ILE A 116 12.12 11.40 8.44
C ILE A 116 10.76 10.79 8.82
N ILE A 117 10.74 9.84 9.74
CA ILE A 117 9.52 9.17 10.22
C ILE A 117 9.54 9.01 11.75
N PHE A 118 8.41 8.65 12.33
CA PHE A 118 8.37 8.17 13.72
C PHE A 118 8.71 6.67 13.80
N GLN A 119 9.32 6.23 14.89
CA GLN A 119 9.79 4.84 15.11
C GLN A 119 8.72 3.74 14.97
N TYR A 120 7.43 4.09 15.12
CA TYR A 120 6.29 3.17 14.93
C TYR A 120 5.39 3.57 13.77
N ALA A 121 5.91 4.39 12.85
CA ALA A 121 5.22 4.70 11.63
C ALA A 121 5.09 3.45 10.74
N PHE A 122 4.24 3.58 9.73
CA PHE A 122 4.01 2.49 8.79
C PHE A 122 5.31 2.09 8.07
N ILE A 123 5.64 0.80 8.11
CA ILE A 123 6.93 0.25 7.65
C ILE A 123 7.25 0.56 6.18
N ILE A 124 6.23 0.79 5.34
CA ILE A 124 6.41 1.09 3.92
C ILE A 124 7.33 2.29 3.68
N TYR A 125 7.34 3.28 4.59
CA TYR A 125 8.18 4.47 4.43
C TYR A 125 9.67 4.12 4.48
N LYS A 126 10.04 3.20 5.38
CA LYS A 126 11.42 2.69 5.50
C LYS A 126 11.81 1.85 4.29
N LEU A 127 10.91 0.96 3.85
CA LEU A 127 11.12 0.13 2.67
C LEU A 127 11.29 0.99 1.41
N LEU A 128 10.45 2.03 1.27
CA LEU A 128 10.56 2.99 0.18
C LEU A 128 11.92 3.71 0.22
N ALA A 129 12.30 4.28 1.36
CA ALA A 129 13.57 4.97 1.51
C ALA A 129 14.75 4.07 1.11
N THR A 130 14.79 2.84 1.61
CA THR A 130 15.82 1.85 1.25
C THR A 130 15.82 1.56 -0.25
N SER A 131 14.67 1.38 -0.90
CA SER A 131 14.60 1.13 -2.35
C SER A 131 15.24 2.22 -3.21
N PHE A 132 15.21 3.47 -2.74
CA PHE A 132 15.80 4.64 -3.40
C PHE A 132 17.22 4.99 -2.92
N ALA A 133 17.83 4.13 -2.09
CA ALA A 133 19.12 4.39 -1.43
C ALA A 133 19.11 5.67 -0.58
N ALA A 134 17.94 6.06 -0.08
CA ALA A 134 17.74 7.11 0.90
C ALA A 134 17.90 6.55 2.32
N ARG A 135 18.19 7.42 3.28
CA ARG A 135 18.34 7.07 4.69
C ARG A 135 17.04 7.32 5.43
N THR A 136 16.65 6.40 6.29
CA THR A 136 15.53 6.61 7.21
C THR A 136 16.05 7.21 8.52
N ILE A 137 15.52 8.36 8.93
CA ILE A 137 15.74 8.95 10.25
C ILE A 137 14.49 8.72 11.08
N GLU A 138 14.60 7.83 12.07
CA GLU A 138 13.50 7.49 12.97
C GLU A 138 13.53 8.38 14.22
N LEU A 139 12.46 9.13 14.44
CA LEU A 139 12.26 9.96 15.62
C LEU A 139 11.47 9.20 16.70
N PRO A 140 11.75 9.44 18.00
CA PRO A 140 10.93 8.91 19.08
C PRO A 140 9.47 9.37 18.94
N THR A 141 8.52 8.45 19.11
CA THR A 141 7.10 8.82 19.16
C THR A 141 6.80 9.46 20.51
N PRO A 142 6.34 10.73 20.57
CA PRO A 142 6.04 11.38 21.84
C PRO A 142 4.96 10.62 22.62
N ASN A 143 5.18 10.44 23.92
CA ASN A 143 4.23 9.79 24.85
C ASN A 143 3.88 8.32 24.52
N PHE A 144 4.74 7.61 23.77
CA PHE A 144 4.59 6.17 23.59
C PHE A 144 5.10 5.44 24.84
N GLN A 145 4.22 4.69 25.51
CA GLN A 145 4.54 3.83 26.65
C GLN A 145 4.74 2.38 26.20
#